data_AF-A0A2V9V3T3-F1
#
_entry.id   AF-A0A2V9V3T3-F1
#
_cell.length_a   1.000
_cell.length_b   1.000
_cell.length_c   1.000
_cell.angle_alpha   90.00
_cell.angle_beta   90.00
_cell.angle_gamma   90.00
#
_symmetry.space_group_name_H-M   'P 1'
#
loop_
_entity.id
_entity.type
_entity.pdbx_description
1 polymer ?
#
loop_
_entity_poly.entity_id
_entity_poly.type
_entity_poly.pdbx_seq_one_letter_code
_entity_poly.pdbx_strand_id
1 'polypeptide(L)'
;VTNVQVLRILLSIGPTETAHFQIWHDKAGAAVSTPIAPLTDPKNPTLMFPDLNSPPFGGENFQTNLIMPEPCPFLSRKFPVCSIIRPTKTEGAAMGAVKALTADGLFIGQSPAFFEVLRDLAADADAARRECEAE
;
A
#
# COMPACT_ATOMS: atom_id res chain seq x y z
N VAL A 1 -6.84 -18.75 12.79
CA VAL A 1 -8.21 -18.21 12.98
C VAL A 1 -9.17 -19.09 12.21
N THR A 2 -10.07 -19.81 12.89
CA THR A 2 -10.98 -20.78 12.24
C THR A 2 -12.36 -20.20 11.90
N ASN A 3 -12.81 -19.17 12.63
CA ASN A 3 -14.08 -18.50 12.35
C ASN A 3 -13.92 -17.49 11.21
N VAL A 4 -14.72 -17.62 10.15
CA VAL A 4 -14.65 -16.77 8.94
C VAL A 4 -14.96 -15.29 9.21
N GLN A 5 -15.82 -14.98 10.19
CA GLN A 5 -16.12 -13.59 10.56
C GLN A 5 -14.96 -12.98 11.34
N VAL A 6 -14.35 -13.72 12.27
CA VAL A 6 -13.14 -13.27 12.97
C VAL A 6 -12.00 -13.05 11.98
N LEU A 7 -11.82 -13.95 11.00
CA LEU A 7 -10.83 -13.78 9.94
C LEU A 7 -11.11 -12.53 9.11
N ARG A 8 -12.37 -12.29 8.73
CA ARG A 8 -12.77 -11.09 8.00
C ARG A 8 -12.50 -9.81 8.80
N ILE A 9 -12.82 -9.78 10.10
CA ILE A 9 -12.53 -8.63 10.97
C ILE A 9 -11.03 -8.35 11.00
N LEU A 10 -10.20 -9.36 11.26
CA LEU A 10 -8.74 -9.21 11.32
C LEU A 10 -8.16 -8.71 9.98
N LEU A 11 -8.63 -9.26 8.86
CA LEU A 11 -8.23 -8.80 7.53
C LEU A 11 -8.76 -7.41 7.19
N SER A 12 -9.89 -6.98 7.78
CA SER A 12 -10.45 -5.63 7.59
C SER A 12 -9.72 -4.56 8.40
N ILE A 13 -9.31 -4.86 9.63
CA ILE A 13 -8.61 -3.88 10.48
C ILE A 13 -7.13 -3.75 10.12
N GLY A 14 -6.50 -4.83 9.66
CA GLY A 14 -5.08 -4.85 9.33
C GLY A 14 -4.65 -3.70 8.41
N PRO A 15 -5.33 -3.47 7.26
CA PRO A 15 -5.11 -2.31 6.41
C PRO A 15 -5.09 -0.95 7.11
N THR A 16 -6.05 -0.71 7.99
CA THR A 16 -6.18 0.54 8.74
C THR A 16 -5.03 0.70 9.73
N GLU A 17 -4.67 -0.36 10.45
CA GLU A 17 -3.53 -0.33 11.38
C GLU A 17 -2.20 -0.13 10.64
N THR A 18 -2.02 -0.78 9.48
CA THR A 18 -0.84 -0.54 8.62
C THR A 18 -0.78 0.92 8.17
N ALA A 19 -1.90 1.51 7.74
CA ALA A 19 -1.95 2.91 7.33
C ALA A 19 -1.66 3.88 8.50
N HIS A 20 -2.23 3.62 9.69
CA HIS A 20 -1.94 4.41 10.90
C HIS A 20 -0.46 4.37 11.25
N PHE A 21 0.13 3.16 11.28
CA PHE A 21 1.55 3.00 11.60
C PHE A 21 2.45 3.70 10.58
N GLN A 22 2.12 3.58 9.29
CA GLN A 22 2.90 4.20 8.22
C GLN A 22 2.84 5.72 8.26
N ILE A 23 1.68 6.32 8.58
CA ILE A 23 1.56 7.76 8.80
C ILE A 23 2.38 8.20 10.01
N TRP A 24 2.32 7.45 11.12
CA TRP A 24 3.14 7.76 12.30
C TRP A 24 4.63 7.71 11.97
N HIS A 25 5.07 6.67 11.25
CA HIS A 25 6.46 6.51 10.80
C HIS A 25 6.89 7.67 9.90
N ASP A 26 6.05 8.08 8.93
CA ASP A 26 6.28 9.26 8.09
C ASP A 26 6.54 10.51 8.93
N LYS A 27 5.65 10.81 9.89
CA LYS A 27 5.79 11.98 10.75
C LYS A 27 7.02 11.92 11.66
N ALA A 28 7.32 10.75 12.22
CA ALA A 28 8.51 10.55 13.04
C ALA A 28 9.79 10.74 12.21
N GLY A 29 9.84 10.17 11.00
CA GLY A 29 10.96 10.34 10.07
C GLY A 29 11.15 11.79 9.64
N ALA A 30 10.06 12.49 9.31
CA ALA A 30 10.10 13.89 8.91
C ALA A 30 10.67 14.82 10.01
N ALA A 31 10.38 14.53 11.28
CA ALA A 31 10.87 15.31 12.41
C ALA A 31 12.41 15.30 12.57
N VAL A 32 13.07 14.30 11.98
CA VAL A 32 14.53 14.11 12.00
C VAL A 32 15.13 14.04 10.59
N SER A 33 14.47 14.63 9.60
CA SER A 33 14.93 14.69 8.20
C SER A 33 15.43 16.09 7.80
N THR A 34 16.15 16.19 6.68
CA THR A 34 16.62 17.47 6.13
C THR A 34 15.45 18.44 5.87
N PRO A 35 15.60 19.75 6.12
CA PRO A 35 16.85 20.45 6.44
C PRO A 35 17.20 20.48 7.95
N ILE A 36 16.43 19.80 8.80
CA ILE A 36 16.58 19.89 10.27
C ILE A 36 17.63 18.90 10.79
N ALA A 37 17.88 17.81 10.05
CA ALA A 37 18.86 16.80 10.40
C ALA A 37 20.32 17.25 10.13
N PRO A 38 21.31 16.79 10.94
CA PRO A 38 21.15 16.08 12.22
C PRO A 38 20.66 17.01 13.33
N LEU A 39 19.91 16.47 14.29
CA LEU A 39 19.31 17.23 15.39
C LEU A 39 20.01 16.94 16.71
N THR A 40 20.49 17.96 17.42
CA THR A 40 21.04 17.83 18.78
C THR A 40 20.21 18.65 19.76
N ASP A 41 19.88 18.10 20.92
CA ASP A 41 19.14 18.83 21.96
C ASP A 41 20.00 20.00 22.49
N PRO A 42 19.54 21.26 22.40
CA PRO A 42 20.28 22.42 22.91
C PRO A 42 20.58 22.38 24.41
N LYS A 43 19.77 21.64 25.19
CA LYS A 43 19.92 21.51 26.65
C LYS A 43 20.69 20.25 27.06
N ASN A 44 20.84 19.29 26.14
CA ASN A 44 21.57 18.05 26.39
C ASN A 44 22.38 17.64 25.16
N PRO A 45 23.65 18.03 25.06
CA PRO A 45 24.47 17.75 23.88
C PRO A 45 24.77 16.26 23.67
N THR A 46 24.46 15.38 24.63
CA THR A 46 24.58 13.92 24.44
C THR A 46 23.34 13.31 23.78
N LEU A 47 22.22 14.04 23.71
CA LEU A 47 21.01 13.60 23.02
C LEU A 47 21.04 14.13 21.58
N MET A 48 21.42 13.25 20.65
CA MET A 48 21.56 13.54 19.23
C MET A 48 20.75 12.52 18.41
N PHE A 49 20.03 13.02 17.41
CA PHE A 49 19.40 12.24 16.36
C PHE A 49 20.23 12.42 15.09
N PRO A 50 20.88 11.34 14.58
CA PRO A 50 21.63 11.41 13.34
C PRO A 50 20.68 11.61 12.14
N ASP A 51 21.24 12.05 11.02
CA ASP A 51 20.52 12.00 9.76
C ASP A 51 20.33 10.54 9.33
N LEU A 52 19.10 10.05 9.45
CA LEU A 52 18.74 8.68 9.12
C LEU A 52 18.69 8.43 7.60
N ASN A 53 18.74 9.48 6.79
CA ASN A 53 18.74 9.41 5.32
C ASN A 53 20.14 9.62 4.72
N SER A 54 21.18 9.67 5.55
CA SER A 54 22.56 9.71 5.07
C SER A 54 22.95 8.38 4.42
N PRO A 55 23.78 8.39 3.35
CA PRO A 55 24.22 7.18 2.66
C PRO A 55 24.80 6.13 3.64
N PRO A 56 24.49 4.83 3.45
CA PRO A 56 23.86 4.21 2.28
C PRO A 56 22.32 4.21 2.31
N PHE A 57 21.70 4.79 3.34
CA PHE A 57 20.25 4.88 3.50
C PHE A 57 19.72 6.15 2.80
N GLY A 58 18.40 6.29 2.72
CA GLY A 58 17.76 7.39 1.98
C GLY A 58 17.53 7.11 0.49
N GLY A 59 17.32 8.17 -0.29
CA GLY A 59 16.87 8.06 -1.69
C GLY A 59 15.39 7.72 -1.82
N GLU A 60 14.91 7.54 -3.04
CA GLU A 60 13.46 7.39 -3.35
C GLU A 60 12.80 6.21 -2.63
N ASN A 61 13.55 5.13 -2.36
CA ASN A 61 12.98 3.89 -1.81
C ASN A 61 13.19 3.72 -0.30
N PHE A 62 14.22 4.32 0.29
CA PHE A 62 14.61 4.09 1.68
C PHE A 62 14.60 5.36 2.54
N GLN A 63 14.00 6.43 2.02
CA GLN A 63 13.78 7.62 2.81
C GLN A 63 12.85 7.33 4.00
N THR A 64 13.20 7.82 5.18
CA THR A 64 12.52 7.49 6.43
C THR A 64 11.11 8.07 6.54
N ASN A 65 10.80 9.10 5.75
CA ASN A 65 9.49 9.75 5.70
C ASN A 65 8.70 9.42 4.42
N LEU A 66 8.77 8.16 3.96
CA LEU A 66 7.88 7.66 2.92
C LEU A 66 6.58 7.15 3.54
N ILE A 67 5.44 7.64 3.04
CA ILE A 67 4.10 7.25 3.53
C ILE A 67 3.62 5.91 2.96
N MET A 68 4.28 5.36 1.95
CA MET A 68 3.94 4.03 1.43
C MET A 68 5.03 3.05 1.89
N PRO A 69 4.65 1.82 2.29
CA PRO A 69 5.63 0.82 2.67
C PRO A 69 6.47 0.43 1.46
N GLU A 70 7.70 0.00 1.73
CA GLU A 70 8.61 -0.51 0.71
C GLU A 70 7.96 -1.65 -0.09
N PRO A 71 7.95 -1.58 -1.44
CA PRO A 71 7.46 -2.66 -2.26
C PRO A 71 8.21 -3.97 -1.98
N CYS A 72 7.48 -5.06 -1.77
CA CYS A 72 8.08 -6.36 -1.50
C CYS A 72 7.59 -7.45 -2.47
N PRO A 73 8.29 -8.58 -2.61
CA PRO A 73 7.79 -9.70 -3.41
C PRO A 73 6.48 -10.25 -2.81
N PHE A 74 5.43 -10.37 -3.62
CA PHE A 74 4.13 -10.88 -3.18
C PHE A 74 3.66 -12.06 -4.03
N LEU A 75 3.20 -13.13 -3.35
CA LEU A 75 2.79 -14.45 -3.90
C LEU A 75 3.88 -15.22 -4.66
N SER A 76 4.62 -14.56 -5.54
CA SER A 76 5.70 -15.13 -6.33
C SER A 76 6.64 -14.05 -6.84
N ARG A 77 7.94 -14.33 -6.84
CA ARG A 77 8.98 -13.42 -7.38
C ARG A 77 8.90 -13.21 -8.89
N LYS A 78 8.04 -13.95 -9.60
CA LYS A 78 7.78 -13.72 -11.03
C LYS A 78 6.98 -12.44 -11.28
N PHE A 79 6.25 -11.96 -10.28
CA PHE A 79 5.50 -10.72 -10.35
C PHE A 79 6.35 -9.55 -9.85
N PRO A 80 6.12 -8.32 -10.35
CA PRO A 80 6.76 -7.12 -9.82
C PRO A 80 6.53 -6.96 -8.31
N VAL A 81 7.50 -6.36 -7.63
CA VAL A 81 7.33 -5.96 -6.22
C VAL A 81 6.20 -4.93 -6.10
N CYS A 82 5.36 -5.08 -5.09
CA CYS A 82 4.25 -4.17 -4.88
C CYS A 82 3.82 -4.11 -3.41
N SER A 83 3.25 -2.98 -3.04
CA SER A 83 2.62 -2.76 -1.73
C SER A 83 1.14 -3.07 -1.86
N ILE A 84 0.62 -4.01 -1.07
CA ILE A 84 -0.76 -4.50 -1.20
C ILE A 84 -1.53 -4.30 0.08
N ILE A 85 -2.68 -3.63 -0.08
CA ILE A 85 -3.76 -3.61 0.89
C ILE A 85 -5.00 -4.15 0.17
N ARG A 86 -5.55 -5.27 0.66
CA ARG A 86 -6.71 -5.91 0.03
C ARG A 86 -7.98 -5.68 0.86
N PRO A 87 -9.02 -5.03 0.30
CA PRO A 87 -10.33 -4.96 0.93
C PRO A 87 -10.94 -6.36 1.12
N THR A 88 -11.76 -6.55 2.15
CA THR A 88 -12.43 -7.83 2.42
C THR A 88 -13.87 -7.89 1.91
N LYS A 89 -14.50 -6.74 1.64
CA LYS A 89 -15.79 -6.63 0.97
C LYS A 89 -15.56 -6.31 -0.50
N THR A 90 -15.34 -7.35 -1.29
CA THR A 90 -14.93 -7.23 -2.69
C THR A 90 -16.05 -7.45 -3.70
N GLU A 91 -17.29 -7.67 -3.25
CA GLU A 91 -18.42 -7.87 -4.16
C GLU A 91 -18.66 -6.60 -4.99
N GLY A 92 -18.48 -6.74 -6.32
CA GLY A 92 -18.62 -5.63 -7.26
C GLY A 92 -17.52 -4.57 -7.15
N ALA A 93 -16.44 -4.83 -6.40
CA ALA A 93 -15.42 -3.83 -6.13
C ALA A 93 -14.57 -3.54 -7.37
N ALA A 94 -14.22 -4.57 -8.14
CA ALA A 94 -13.41 -4.40 -9.35
C ALA A 94 -14.21 -3.71 -10.45
N MET A 95 -15.47 -4.12 -10.68
CA MET A 95 -16.36 -3.46 -11.63
C MET A 95 -16.67 -2.03 -11.21
N GLY A 96 -16.85 -1.79 -9.91
CA GLY A 96 -17.00 -0.46 -9.33
C GLY A 96 -15.79 0.43 -9.60
N ALA A 97 -14.57 -0.10 -9.43
CA ALA A 97 -13.34 0.63 -9.69
C ALA A 97 -13.19 0.99 -11.18
N VAL A 98 -13.39 0.04 -12.11
CA VAL A 98 -13.34 0.32 -13.55
C VAL A 98 -14.35 1.38 -13.95
N LYS A 99 -15.58 1.31 -13.41
CA LYS A 99 -16.63 2.31 -13.65
C LYS A 99 -16.21 3.69 -13.15
N ALA A 100 -15.71 3.79 -11.92
CA ALA A 100 -15.29 5.05 -11.32
C ALA A 100 -14.13 5.69 -12.09
N LEU A 101 -13.06 4.94 -12.33
CA LEU A 101 -11.87 5.42 -13.06
C LEU A 101 -12.21 5.86 -14.50
N THR A 102 -13.14 5.16 -15.15
CA THR A 102 -13.64 5.56 -16.48
C THR A 102 -14.42 6.86 -16.40
N ALA A 103 -15.30 7.02 -15.40
CA ALA A 103 -16.08 8.23 -15.20
C ALA A 103 -15.23 9.45 -14.84
N ASP A 104 -14.12 9.25 -14.13
CA ASP A 104 -13.13 10.28 -13.79
C ASP A 104 -12.31 10.74 -15.01
N GLY A 105 -12.49 10.10 -16.17
CA GLY A 105 -11.80 10.46 -17.41
C GLY A 105 -10.36 9.96 -17.47
N LEU A 106 -9.95 9.04 -16.59
CA LEU A 106 -8.58 8.50 -16.55
C LEU A 106 -8.16 7.87 -17.88
N PHE A 107 -9.12 7.36 -18.65
CA PHE A 107 -8.89 6.61 -19.88
C PHE A 107 -9.38 7.34 -21.15
N ILE A 108 -9.50 8.67 -21.11
CA ILE A 108 -9.87 9.45 -22.30
C ILE A 108 -8.86 9.20 -23.44
N GLY A 109 -9.37 8.95 -24.65
CA GLY A 109 -8.56 8.66 -25.84
C GLY A 109 -8.19 7.18 -26.02
N GLN A 110 -8.55 6.30 -25.08
CA GLN A 110 -8.37 4.86 -25.25
C GLN A 110 -9.41 4.25 -26.19
N SER A 111 -9.04 3.12 -26.81
CA SER A 111 -9.91 2.42 -27.76
C SER A 111 -11.06 1.67 -27.08
N PRO A 112 -12.16 1.37 -27.79
CA PRO A 112 -13.22 0.52 -27.25
C PRO A 112 -12.72 -0.85 -26.77
N ALA A 113 -11.76 -1.45 -27.48
CA ALA A 113 -11.16 -2.74 -27.11
C ALA A 113 -10.44 -2.68 -25.76
N PHE A 114 -9.81 -1.56 -25.41
CA PHE A 114 -9.20 -1.36 -24.09
C PHE A 114 -10.24 -1.45 -22.96
N PHE A 115 -11.42 -0.85 -23.18
CA PHE A 115 -12.50 -0.88 -22.18
C PHE A 115 -13.16 -2.26 -22.07
N GLU A 116 -13.22 -3.04 -23.15
CA GLU A 116 -13.65 -4.44 -23.05
C GLU A 116 -12.70 -5.25 -22.18
N VAL A 117 -11.39 -5.16 -22.45
CA VAL A 117 -10.38 -5.88 -21.65
C VAL A 117 -10.44 -5.49 -20.17
N LEU A 118 -10.61 -4.20 -19.86
CA LEU A 118 -10.75 -3.75 -18.46
C LEU A 118 -12.02 -4.31 -17.79
N ARG A 119 -13.15 -4.33 -18.50
CA ARG A 119 -14.40 -4.87 -17.96
C ARG A 119 -14.31 -6.38 -17.74
N ASP A 120 -13.75 -7.12 -18.69
CA ASP A 120 -13.57 -8.56 -18.58
C ASP A 120 -12.67 -8.90 -17.38
N LEU A 121 -11.53 -8.21 -17.25
CA LEU A 121 -10.63 -8.40 -16.11
C LEU A 121 -11.29 -8.09 -14.77
N ALA A 122 -12.12 -7.04 -14.71
CA ALA A 122 -12.84 -6.68 -13.51
C ALA A 122 -13.95 -7.68 -13.17
N ALA A 123 -14.67 -8.18 -14.17
CA ALA A 123 -15.69 -9.21 -13.97
C ALA A 123 -15.07 -10.51 -13.44
N ASP A 124 -13.94 -10.94 -14.01
CA ASP A 124 -13.19 -12.11 -13.52
C ASP A 124 -12.70 -11.91 -12.08
N ALA A 125 -12.22 -10.71 -11.75
CA ALA A 125 -11.77 -10.38 -10.40
C ALA A 125 -12.90 -10.39 -9.37
N ASP A 126 -14.09 -9.89 -9.72
CA ASP A 126 -15.28 -9.93 -8.85
C ASP A 126 -15.86 -11.35 -8.72
N ALA A 127 -15.71 -12.19 -9.76
CA ALA A 127 -16.14 -13.58 -9.76
C ALA A 127 -15.16 -14.53 -9.05
N ALA A 128 -13.92 -14.10 -8.81
CA ALA A 128 -12.87 -14.91 -8.20
C ALA A 128 -13.28 -15.44 -6.82
N ARG A 129 -13.25 -16.76 -6.66
CA ARG A 129 -13.51 -17.44 -5.39
C ARG A 129 -12.21 -18.06 -4.87
N ARG A 130 -12.15 -18.32 -3.55
CA ARG A 130 -11.10 -19.18 -3.02
C ARG A 130 -11.30 -20.57 -3.59
N GLU A 131 -10.26 -21.12 -4.21
CA GLU A 131 -10.15 -22.57 -4.35
C GLU A 131 -10.04 -23.13 -2.93
N CYS A 132 -11.13 -23.69 -2.43
CA CYS A 132 -11.02 -24.66 -1.35
C CYS A 132 -10.67 -25.97 -2.04
N GLU A 133 -9.45 -26.47 -1.85
CA GLU A 133 -9.17 -27.87 -2.15
C GLU A 133 -10.21 -28.70 -1.37
N ALA A 134 -11.07 -29.40 -2.10
CA ALA A 134 -11.84 -30.48 -1.53
C ALA A 134 -10.86 -31.62 -1.33
N GLU A 135 -10.41 -31.82 -0.09
CA GLU A 135 -9.97 -33.14 0.39
C GLU A 135 -11.18 -34.08 0.52
#